data_AF-A0A2H0XY94-F1
#
_entry.id   AF-A0A2H0XY94-F1
#
_cell.length_a   1.000
_cell.length_b   1.000
_cell.length_c   1.000
_cell.angle_alpha   90.00
_cell.angle_beta   90.00
_cell.angle_gamma   90.00
#
_symmetry.space_group_name_H-M   'P 1'
#
loop_
_entity.id
_entity.type
_entity.pdbx_description
1 polymer ?
#
loop_
_entity_poly.entity_id
_entity_poly.type
_entity_poly.pdbx_seq_one_letter_code
_entity_poly.pdbx_strand_id
1 'polypeptide(L)'
;MIHVYTGDGKGKTTAALGLALRAYGAGLRVVIFQFVKGQIYNEIKAIREFLPAIIIKQFGRKCFIRSEPELEDIRLAQEGLKEAKRAVADGQYDLIILDEANIAIYFKLFTADELLELIHSKPEGVELVITGRKADPKILAAADLVTEMKEIKHYYQKGIPARPGIEY
;
A
#
# COMPACT_ATOMS: atom_id res chain seq x y z
N MET A 1 11.32 -2.65 -10.68
CA MET A 1 11.70 -3.51 -9.54
C MET A 1 10.51 -3.71 -8.61
N ILE A 2 10.68 -4.52 -7.56
CA ILE A 2 9.69 -4.85 -6.53
C ILE A 2 10.22 -4.43 -5.16
N HIS A 3 9.52 -3.51 -4.50
CA HIS A 3 9.91 -2.96 -3.21
C HIS A 3 8.93 -3.42 -2.14
N VAL A 4 9.42 -3.88 -0.99
CA VAL A 4 8.60 -4.21 0.19
C VAL A 4 9.01 -3.34 1.36
N TYR A 5 8.07 -2.52 1.86
CA TYR A 5 8.23 -1.73 3.07
C TYR A 5 7.39 -2.34 4.20
N THR A 6 8.06 -3.07 5.10
CA THR A 6 7.43 -3.84 6.18
C THR A 6 7.98 -3.47 7.57
N GLY A 7 7.70 -4.29 8.58
CA GLY A 7 8.11 -4.08 9.97
C GLY A 7 7.08 -3.33 10.81
N ASP A 8 7.23 -3.38 12.13
CA ASP A 8 6.27 -2.84 13.10
C ASP A 8 6.40 -1.33 13.36
N GLY A 9 7.51 -0.74 12.94
CA GLY A 9 7.77 0.69 13.06
C GLY A 9 6.88 1.55 12.16
N LYS A 10 6.67 2.80 12.58
CA LYS A 10 6.03 3.82 11.76
C LYS A 10 6.93 4.17 10.57
N GLY A 11 6.31 4.36 9.39
CA GLY A 11 6.98 4.99 8.25
C GLY A 11 6.66 4.39 6.88
N LYS A 12 6.05 3.20 6.82
CA LYS A 12 5.94 2.39 5.60
C LYS A 12 5.16 3.13 4.50
N THR A 13 3.93 3.51 4.81
CA THR A 13 3.08 4.31 3.92
C THR A 13 3.71 5.67 3.61
N THR A 14 4.29 6.37 4.59
CA THR A 14 4.92 7.68 4.34
C THR A 14 6.14 7.60 3.42
N ALA A 15 6.93 6.52 3.51
CA ALA A 15 8.04 6.27 2.60
C ALA A 15 7.55 5.97 1.17
N ALA A 16 6.47 5.18 1.05
CA ALA A 16 5.82 4.92 -0.24
C ALA A 16 5.26 6.21 -0.87
N LEU A 17 4.61 7.07 -0.07
CA LEU A 17 4.14 8.39 -0.51
C LEU A 17 5.29 9.33 -0.90
N GLY A 18 6.41 9.29 -0.17
CA GLY A 18 7.61 10.04 -0.53
C GLY A 18 8.21 9.59 -1.86
N LEU A 19 8.18 8.29 -2.14
CA LEU A 19 8.57 7.74 -3.45
C LEU A 19 7.58 8.14 -4.55
N ALA A 20 6.27 8.13 -4.28
CA ALA A 20 5.24 8.62 -5.20
C ALA A 20 5.48 10.07 -5.59
N LEU A 21 5.79 10.93 -4.60
CA LEU A 21 6.11 12.34 -4.86
C LEU A 21 7.36 12.49 -5.72
N ARG A 22 8.41 11.70 -5.45
CA ARG A 22 9.63 11.71 -6.26
C ARG A 22 9.37 11.28 -7.70
N ALA A 23 8.62 10.19 -7.90
CA ALA A 23 8.27 9.68 -9.22
C ALA A 23 7.43 10.71 -9.99
N TYR A 24 6.41 11.28 -9.34
CA TYR A 24 5.59 12.33 -9.93
C TYR A 24 6.40 13.57 -10.33
N GLY A 25 7.31 14.03 -9.47
CA GLY A 25 8.19 15.16 -9.77
C GLY A 25 9.16 14.89 -10.94
N ALA A 26 9.43 13.61 -11.24
CA ALA A 26 10.21 13.18 -12.40
C ALA A 26 9.35 12.98 -13.67
N GLY A 27 8.05 13.29 -13.63
CA GLY A 27 7.13 13.13 -14.75
C GLY A 27 6.58 11.71 -14.92
N LEU A 28 6.78 10.82 -13.94
CA LEU A 28 6.26 9.46 -13.98
C LEU A 28 4.78 9.42 -13.55
N ARG A 29 4.04 8.48 -14.15
CA ARG A 29 2.62 8.23 -13.88
C ARG A 29 2.50 7.31 -12.67
N VAL A 30 1.77 7.75 -11.65
CA VAL A 30 1.69 7.06 -10.35
C VAL A 30 0.25 6.67 -10.02
N VAL A 31 0.08 5.44 -9.53
CA VAL A 31 -1.19 4.99 -8.93
C VAL A 31 -0.95 4.32 -7.59
N ILE A 32 -1.84 4.58 -6.64
CA ILE A 32 -1.82 4.07 -5.27
C ILE A 32 -3.14 3.34 -5.01
N PHE A 33 -3.04 2.05 -4.74
CA PHE A 33 -4.11 1.18 -4.26
C PHE A 33 -3.95 1.02 -2.75
N GLN A 34 -4.88 1.57 -1.96
CA GLN A 34 -4.88 1.41 -0.51
C GLN A 34 -5.84 0.30 -0.10
N PHE A 35 -5.29 -0.80 0.42
CA PHE A 35 -6.07 -1.89 0.99
C PHE A 35 -6.42 -1.61 2.45
N VAL A 36 -7.50 -2.22 2.95
CA VAL A 36 -8.01 -2.09 4.34
C VAL A 36 -8.27 -0.65 4.82
N LYS A 37 -8.21 0.32 3.90
CA LYS A 37 -8.38 1.75 4.14
C LYS A 37 -9.55 2.25 3.31
N GLY A 38 -10.58 2.79 3.98
CA GLY A 38 -11.71 3.48 3.33
C GLY A 38 -11.99 4.88 3.89
N GLN A 39 -11.23 5.31 4.90
CA GLN A 39 -11.35 6.64 5.49
C GLN A 39 -10.57 7.68 4.68
N ILE A 40 -11.00 8.94 4.70
CA ILE A 40 -10.28 10.03 4.03
C ILE A 40 -9.17 10.52 4.95
N TYR A 41 -7.94 10.06 4.69
CA TYR A 41 -6.71 10.52 5.33
C TYR A 41 -6.20 11.82 4.70
N ASN A 42 -5.34 12.55 5.40
CA ASN A 42 -4.88 13.86 4.94
C ASN A 42 -3.99 13.81 3.70
N GLU A 43 -3.23 12.73 3.46
CA GLU A 43 -2.47 12.54 2.22
C GLU A 43 -3.38 12.49 1.00
N ILE A 44 -4.59 11.94 1.12
CA ILE A 44 -5.56 11.83 0.03
C ILE A 44 -6.06 13.23 -0.33
N LYS A 45 -6.33 14.07 0.68
CA LYS A 45 -6.74 15.46 0.46
C LYS A 45 -5.65 16.24 -0.27
N ALA A 46 -4.41 16.14 0.21
CA ALA A 46 -3.27 16.81 -0.40
C ALA A 46 -3.03 16.35 -1.85
N ILE A 47 -3.09 15.04 -2.12
CA ILE A 47 -2.93 14.50 -3.47
C ILE A 47 -4.03 15.01 -4.41
N ARG A 48 -5.29 14.98 -3.97
CA ARG A 48 -6.42 15.44 -4.80
C ARG A 48 -6.35 16.93 -5.12
N GLU A 49 -5.88 17.74 -4.18
CA GLU A 49 -5.82 19.19 -4.34
C GLU A 49 -4.60 19.63 -5.15
N PHE A 50 -3.43 19.05 -4.89
CA PHE A 50 -2.16 19.57 -5.41
C PHE A 50 -1.47 18.65 -6.42
N LEU A 51 -1.79 17.35 -6.46
CA LEU A 51 -1.10 16.34 -7.27
C LEU A 51 -2.11 15.47 -8.05
N PRO A 52 -3.04 16.05 -8.83
CA PRO A 52 -4.21 15.33 -9.37
C PRO A 52 -3.86 14.21 -10.35
N ALA A 53 -2.63 14.17 -10.86
CA ALA A 53 -2.14 13.09 -11.73
C ALA A 53 -1.61 11.87 -10.94
N ILE A 54 -1.45 11.95 -9.62
CA ILE A 54 -1.31 10.77 -8.76
C ILE A 54 -2.71 10.23 -8.48
N ILE A 55 -3.00 9.04 -8.99
CA ILE A 55 -4.31 8.41 -8.80
C ILE A 55 -4.29 7.62 -7.48
N ILE A 56 -5.28 7.84 -6.62
CA ILE A 56 -5.44 7.08 -5.37
C ILE A 56 -6.82 6.42 -5.31
N LYS A 57 -6.83 5.12 -5.03
CA LYS A 57 -8.02 4.27 -4.95
C LYS A 57 -8.01 3.49 -3.64
N GLN A 58 -9.16 3.45 -2.98
CA GLN A 58 -9.32 2.90 -1.63
C GLN A 58 -10.21 1.66 -1.65
N PHE A 59 -9.71 0.58 -1.05
CA PHE A 59 -10.31 -0.76 -1.05
C PHE A 59 -10.38 -1.29 0.38
N GLY A 60 -11.17 -0.60 1.20
CA GLY A 60 -11.46 -0.99 2.56
C GLY A 60 -12.66 -0.24 3.10
N ARG A 61 -13.20 -0.73 4.22
CA ARG A 61 -14.31 -0.06 4.89
C ARG A 61 -13.84 1.23 5.58
N LYS A 62 -14.79 2.08 5.98
CA LYS A 62 -14.53 3.30 6.78
C LYS A 62 -14.22 2.99 8.26
N CYS A 63 -13.76 1.79 8.56
CA CYS A 63 -13.42 1.30 9.88
C CYS A 63 -12.18 0.40 9.82
N PHE A 64 -11.54 0.17 10.96
CA PHE A 64 -10.44 -0.78 11.08
C PHE A 64 -10.97 -2.21 11.27
N ILE A 65 -10.31 -3.18 10.64
CA ILE A 65 -10.49 -4.60 10.93
C ILE A 65 -9.82 -4.88 12.28
N ARG A 66 -10.62 -5.06 13.34
CA ARG A 66 -10.12 -5.32 14.71
C ARG A 66 -10.06 -6.81 15.06
N SER A 67 -10.87 -7.62 14.38
CA SER A 67 -11.08 -9.04 14.65
C SER A 67 -11.06 -9.80 13.32
N GLU A 68 -11.96 -10.77 13.14
CA GLU A 68 -12.17 -11.40 11.84
C GLU A 68 -12.70 -10.38 10.82
N PRO A 69 -12.22 -10.44 9.56
CA PRO A 69 -12.73 -9.59 8.50
C PRO A 69 -14.17 -9.96 8.12
N GLU A 70 -14.95 -8.97 7.70
CA GLU A 70 -16.29 -9.19 7.17
C GLU A 70 -16.23 -9.55 5.67
N LEU A 71 -17.32 -10.11 5.14
CA LEU A 71 -17.45 -10.41 3.71
C LEU A 71 -17.18 -9.17 2.84
N GLU A 72 -17.57 -7.99 3.32
CA GLU A 72 -17.33 -6.73 2.61
C GLU A 72 -15.84 -6.35 2.59
N ASP A 73 -15.06 -6.68 3.63
CA ASP A 73 -13.61 -6.46 3.62
C ASP A 73 -12.94 -7.31 2.54
N ILE A 74 -13.36 -8.57 2.42
CA ILE A 74 -12.88 -9.51 1.39
C ILE A 74 -13.26 -9.00 0.00
N ARG A 75 -14.53 -8.62 -0.20
CA ARG A 75 -15.05 -8.12 -1.48
C ARG A 75 -14.25 -6.91 -1.97
N LEU A 76 -14.06 -5.91 -1.10
CA LEU A 76 -13.32 -4.69 -1.44
C LEU A 76 -11.85 -4.98 -1.75
N ALA A 77 -11.19 -5.82 -0.94
CA ALA A 77 -9.79 -6.15 -1.18
C ALA A 77 -9.59 -6.94 -2.49
N GLN A 78 -10.47 -7.89 -2.82
CA GLN A 78 -10.45 -8.61 -4.09
C GLN A 78 -10.70 -7.68 -5.29
N GLU A 79 -11.62 -6.71 -5.15
CA GLU A 79 -11.84 -5.66 -6.14
C GLU A 79 -10.58 -4.83 -6.36
N GLY A 80 -9.91 -4.42 -5.28
CA GLY A 80 -8.63 -3.71 -5.32
C GLY A 80 -7.52 -4.48 -6.01
N LEU A 81 -7.39 -5.78 -5.71
CA LEU A 81 -6.40 -6.63 -6.35
C LEU A 81 -6.68 -6.79 -7.85
N LYS A 82 -7.95 -6.94 -8.23
CA LYS A 82 -8.38 -7.01 -9.63
C LYS A 82 -8.06 -5.71 -10.38
N GLU A 83 -8.31 -4.56 -9.77
CA GLU A 83 -7.95 -3.28 -10.39
C GLU A 83 -6.44 -3.07 -10.48
N ALA A 84 -5.68 -3.48 -9.46
CA ALA A 84 -4.23 -3.42 -9.50
C ALA A 84 -3.66 -4.31 -10.63
N LYS A 85 -4.18 -5.53 -10.80
CA LYS A 85 -3.81 -6.42 -11.93
C LYS A 85 -4.06 -5.75 -13.29
N ARG A 86 -5.18 -5.05 -13.44
CA ARG A 86 -5.49 -4.28 -14.66
C ARG A 86 -4.51 -3.13 -14.87
N ALA A 87 -4.26 -2.33 -13.84
CA ALA A 87 -3.32 -1.20 -13.92
C ALA A 87 -1.90 -1.63 -14.30
N VAL A 88 -1.45 -2.80 -13.83
CA VAL A 88 -0.20 -3.43 -14.23
C VAL A 88 -0.21 -3.82 -15.71
N ALA A 89 -1.29 -4.47 -16.17
CA ALA A 89 -1.42 -4.95 -17.55
C ALA A 89 -1.58 -3.83 -18.59
N ASP A 90 -2.27 -2.75 -18.23
CA ASP A 90 -2.60 -1.66 -19.15
C ASP A 90 -1.38 -0.77 -19.48
N GLY A 91 -0.26 -0.89 -18.75
CA GLY A 91 0.98 -0.14 -19.01
C GLY A 91 0.87 1.38 -18.81
N GLN A 92 -0.18 1.83 -18.11
CA GLN A 92 -0.50 3.24 -17.94
C GLN A 92 0.27 3.93 -16.80
N TYR A 93 0.97 3.15 -15.97
CA TYR A 93 1.65 3.65 -14.79
C TYR A 93 3.08 3.15 -14.75
N ASP A 94 3.98 4.02 -14.30
CA ASP A 94 5.40 3.71 -14.17
C ASP A 94 5.71 3.33 -12.71
N LEU A 95 4.89 3.79 -11.75
CA LEU A 95 4.93 3.40 -10.34
C LEU A 95 3.54 3.00 -9.83
N ILE A 96 3.45 1.78 -9.30
CA ILE A 96 2.23 1.23 -8.69
C ILE A 96 2.52 0.94 -7.22
N ILE A 97 1.71 1.50 -6.32
CA ILE A 97 1.84 1.30 -4.87
C ILE A 97 0.63 0.51 -4.38
N LEU A 98 0.89 -0.63 -3.75
CA LEU A 98 -0.07 -1.50 -3.07
C LEU A 98 0.09 -1.30 -1.55
N ASP A 99 -0.52 -0.23 -1.05
CA ASP A 99 -0.41 0.18 0.34
C ASP A 99 -1.28 -0.73 1.24
N GLU A 100 -0.69 -1.27 2.30
CA GLU A 100 -1.27 -2.26 3.22
C GLU A 100 -1.68 -3.60 2.59
N ALA A 101 -1.15 -3.95 1.42
CA ALA A 101 -1.38 -5.26 0.80
C ALA A 101 -0.86 -6.43 1.66
N ASN A 102 0.23 -6.24 2.41
CA ASN A 102 0.70 -7.27 3.35
C ASN A 102 -0.32 -7.53 4.47
N ILE A 103 -1.01 -6.48 4.93
CA ILE A 103 -2.07 -6.62 5.94
C ILE A 103 -3.30 -7.33 5.33
N ALA A 104 -3.64 -7.04 4.08
CA ALA A 104 -4.73 -7.74 3.39
C ALA A 104 -4.45 -9.25 3.24
N ILE A 105 -3.20 -9.63 2.94
CA ILE A 105 -2.77 -11.05 2.96
C ILE A 105 -2.87 -11.63 4.37
N TYR A 106 -2.38 -10.92 5.38
CA TYR A 106 -2.42 -11.39 6.77
C TYR A 106 -3.85 -11.66 7.26
N PHE A 107 -4.81 -10.81 6.89
CA PHE A 107 -6.23 -11.02 7.17
C PHE A 107 -6.92 -11.98 6.20
N LYS A 108 -6.19 -12.62 5.27
CA LYS A 108 -6.72 -13.57 4.27
C LYS A 108 -7.81 -12.97 3.38
N LEU A 109 -7.72 -11.67 3.08
CA LEU A 109 -8.65 -11.01 2.17
C LEU A 109 -8.39 -11.39 0.71
N PHE A 110 -7.12 -11.68 0.41
CA PHE A 110 -6.64 -12.43 -0.74
C PHE A 110 -5.34 -13.14 -0.33
N THR A 111 -4.90 -14.09 -1.14
CA THR A 111 -3.73 -14.93 -0.84
C THR A 111 -2.42 -14.29 -1.32
N ALA A 112 -1.30 -14.72 -0.73
CA ALA A 112 0.02 -14.33 -1.19
C ALA A 112 0.27 -14.79 -2.64
N ASP A 113 -0.26 -15.96 -3.03
CA ASP A 113 -0.12 -16.48 -4.39
C ASP A 113 -0.86 -15.61 -5.41
N GLU A 114 -2.05 -15.11 -5.08
CA GLU A 114 -2.77 -14.16 -5.95
C GLU A 114 -2.03 -12.82 -6.14
N LEU A 115 -1.25 -12.37 -5.14
CA LEU A 115 -0.39 -11.19 -5.27
C LEU A 115 0.90 -11.51 -6.04
N LEU A 116 1.48 -12.70 -5.87
CA LEU A 116 2.62 -13.16 -6.67
C LEU A 116 2.28 -13.22 -8.16
N GLU A 117 1.07 -13.62 -8.54
CA GLU A 117 0.63 -13.55 -9.93
C GLU A 117 0.75 -12.13 -10.51
N LEU A 118 0.35 -11.12 -9.74
CA LEU A 118 0.49 -9.71 -10.13
C LEU A 118 1.96 -9.33 -10.27
N ILE A 119 2.79 -9.68 -9.26
CA ILE A 119 4.23 -9.40 -9.26
C ILE A 119 4.91 -9.99 -10.50
N HIS A 120 4.61 -11.25 -10.82
CA HIS A 120 5.22 -11.93 -11.97
C HIS A 120 4.68 -11.46 -13.32
N SER A 121 3.44 -10.94 -13.38
CA SER A 121 2.88 -10.36 -14.61
C SER A 121 3.37 -8.95 -14.93
N LYS A 122 4.12 -8.32 -14.00
CA LYS A 122 4.51 -6.93 -14.09
C LYS A 122 5.47 -6.68 -15.26
N PRO A 123 5.19 -5.71 -16.16
CA PRO A 123 6.14 -5.30 -17.19
C PRO A 123 7.47 -4.79 -16.59
N GLU A 124 8.58 -4.95 -17.32
CA GLU A 124 9.93 -4.62 -16.83
C GLU A 124 10.06 -3.17 -16.34
N GLY A 125 9.52 -2.21 -17.09
CA GLY A 125 9.60 -0.77 -16.80
C GLY A 125 8.69 -0.25 -15.68
N VAL A 126 7.89 -1.11 -15.04
CA VAL A 126 6.99 -0.69 -13.94
C VAL A 126 7.67 -0.95 -12.60
N GLU A 127 7.64 0.04 -11.71
CA GLU A 127 8.01 -0.12 -10.30
C GLU A 127 6.78 -0.52 -9.47
N LEU A 128 6.93 -1.53 -8.61
CA LEU A 128 5.87 -1.98 -7.71
C LEU A 128 6.31 -1.86 -6.25
N VAL A 129 5.51 -1.18 -5.43
CA VAL A 129 5.77 -1.00 -4.00
C VAL A 129 4.67 -1.67 -3.20
N ILE A 130 5.04 -2.54 -2.27
CA ILE A 130 4.11 -3.26 -1.39
C ILE A 130 4.40 -2.83 0.04
N THR A 131 3.37 -2.36 0.75
CA THR A 131 3.53 -1.93 2.14
C THR A 131 2.70 -2.77 3.10
N GLY A 132 3.03 -2.65 4.38
CA GLY A 132 2.26 -3.19 5.49
C GLY A 132 3.10 -4.11 6.37
N ARG A 133 2.63 -4.31 7.60
CA ARG A 133 3.27 -5.23 8.55
C ARG A 133 3.06 -6.68 8.09
N LYS A 134 3.81 -7.61 8.70
CA LYS A 134 3.61 -9.06 8.51
C LYS A 134 3.67 -9.49 7.04
N ALA A 135 4.64 -8.96 6.29
CA ALA A 135 4.88 -9.36 4.92
C ALA A 135 5.07 -10.89 4.84
N ASP A 136 4.34 -11.52 3.91
CA ASP A 136 4.42 -12.96 3.70
C ASP A 136 5.82 -13.34 3.20
N PRO A 137 6.45 -14.42 3.69
CA PRO A 137 7.77 -14.85 3.26
C PRO A 137 7.90 -15.03 1.74
N LYS A 138 6.83 -15.45 1.06
CA LYS A 138 6.81 -15.57 -0.41
C LYS A 138 6.97 -14.21 -1.09
N ILE A 139 6.32 -13.18 -0.56
CA ILE A 139 6.42 -11.81 -1.08
C ILE A 139 7.80 -11.22 -0.81
N LEU A 140 8.38 -11.49 0.36
CA LEU A 140 9.75 -11.08 0.68
C LEU A 140 10.77 -11.72 -0.27
N ALA A 141 10.61 -13.01 -0.57
CA ALA A 141 11.51 -13.73 -1.47
C ALA A 141 11.44 -13.22 -2.92
N ALA A 142 10.28 -12.70 -3.35
CA ALA A 142 10.08 -12.14 -4.69
C ALA A 142 10.50 -10.67 -4.81
N ALA A 143 10.90 -10.00 -3.72
CA ALA A 143 11.22 -8.59 -3.72
C ALA A 143 12.69 -8.31 -4.07
N ASP A 144 12.92 -7.28 -4.88
CA ASP A 144 14.27 -6.78 -5.19
C ASP A 144 14.84 -5.92 -4.04
N LEU A 145 13.95 -5.24 -3.31
CA LEU A 145 14.29 -4.41 -2.16
C LEU A 145 13.33 -4.71 -1.00
N VAL A 146 13.87 -5.03 0.17
CA VAL A 146 13.10 -5.13 1.41
C VAL A 146 13.64 -4.12 2.42
N THR A 147 12.77 -3.27 2.95
CA THR A 147 13.07 -2.39 4.08
C THR A 147 12.17 -2.76 5.25
N GLU A 148 12.79 -3.17 6.36
CA GLU A 148 12.11 -3.42 7.63
C GLU A 148 12.20 -2.17 8.51
N MET A 149 11.07 -1.51 8.73
CA MET A 149 10.96 -0.42 9.69
C MET A 149 10.79 -1.02 11.07
N LYS A 150 11.88 -1.08 11.84
CA LYS A 150 11.85 -1.56 13.23
C LYS A 150 11.35 -0.47 14.17
N GLU A 151 10.46 -0.82 15.08
CA GLU A 151 9.99 0.09 16.12
C GLU A 151 11.04 0.21 17.24
N ILE A 152 12.04 1.07 17.05
CA ILE A 152 13.05 1.33 18.08
C ILE A 152 12.45 2.10 19.27
N LYS A 153 11.55 3.05 18.98
CA LYS A 153 10.81 3.83 19.98
C LYS A 153 9.57 4.43 19.33
N HIS A 154 8.47 4.54 20.07
CA HIS A 154 7.27 5.21 19.58
C HIS A 154 6.59 6.04 20.67
N TYR A 155 6.06 7.23 20.34
CA TYR A 155 5.43 8.12 21.32
C TYR A 155 4.12 7.55 21.90
N TYR A 156 3.43 6.65 21.19
CA TYR A 156 2.27 5.92 21.76
C TYR A 156 2.66 5.10 23.00
N GLN A 157 3.91 4.63 23.10
CA GLN A 157 4.39 3.90 24.30
C GLN A 157 4.40 4.81 25.54
N LYS A 158 4.35 6.14 25.35
CA LYS A 158 4.16 7.14 26.40
C LYS A 158 2.70 7.57 26.56
N GLY A 159 1.75 6.85 25.97
CA GLY A 159 0.32 7.19 25.99
C GLY A 159 -0.08 8.34 25.06
N ILE A 160 0.80 8.79 24.16
CA ILE A 160 0.47 9.88 23.22
C ILE A 160 -0.42 9.32 22.10
N PRO A 161 -1.66 9.83 21.93
CA PRO A 161 -2.58 9.35 20.91
C PRO A 161 -2.16 9.80 19.50
N ALA A 162 -2.83 9.25 18.48
CA ALA A 162 -2.65 9.68 17.09
C ALA A 162 -3.03 11.16 16.91
N ARG A 163 -2.26 11.89 16.09
CA ARG A 163 -2.41 13.33 15.88
C ARG A 163 -2.62 13.67 14.40
N PRO A 164 -3.43 14.71 14.11
CA PRO A 164 -3.63 15.18 12.75
C PRO A 164 -2.32 15.72 12.16
N GLY A 165 -2.06 15.38 10.90
CA GLY A 165 -0.85 15.77 10.16
C GLY A 165 0.40 14.95 10.50
N ILE A 166 0.32 14.07 11.51
CA ILE A 166 1.45 13.21 11.91
C ILE A 166 1.10 11.73 11.75
N GLU A 167 -0.09 11.29 12.19
CA GLU A 167 -0.58 9.91 12.07
C GLU A 167 -1.71 9.76 11.05
N TYR A 168 -2.52 10.80 10.83
CA TYR A 168 -3.65 10.81 9.89
C TYR A 168 -3.92 12.19 9.30
#